data_AF-A0A7C5PRX2-F1
#
_entry.id   AF-A0A7C5PRX2-F1
#
_cell.length_a   1.000
_cell.length_b   1.000
_cell.length_c   1.000
_cell.angle_alpha   90.00
_cell.angle_beta   90.00
_cell.angle_gamma   90.00
#
_symmetry.space_group_name_H-M   'P 1'
#
loop_
_entity.id
_entity.type
_entity.pdbx_description
1 polymer ?
#
loop_
_entity_poly.entity_id
_entity_poly.type
_entity_poly.pdbx_seq_one_letter_code
_entity_poly.pdbx_strand_id
1 'polypeptide(L)' 'MPGKLTEPKVITDLDQKVVCLLPTGFYFDDQRWEKIWQEYDKKGDTLSMTDLKVLFPDEKTVQNPAIDTGEKFGRCK' A
#
# COMPACT_ATOMS: atom_id res chain seq x y z
N MET A 1 0.55 -10.13 11.55
CA MET A 1 1.12 -9.15 12.52
C MET A 1 0.55 -7.79 12.17
N PRO A 2 -0.45 -7.33 12.92
CA PRO A 2 -1.09 -6.06 12.64
C PRO A 2 -0.21 -4.90 13.09
N GLY A 3 -0.06 -3.89 12.24
CA GLY A 3 0.79 -2.75 12.54
C GLY A 3 0.82 -1.71 11.43
N LYS A 4 1.12 -0.48 11.82
CA LYS A 4 1.34 0.62 10.90
C LYS A 4 2.67 0.40 10.17
N LEU A 5 2.63 0.41 8.84
CA LEU A 5 3.83 0.35 8.02
C LEU A 5 4.70 1.58 8.30
N THR A 6 5.94 1.37 8.71
CA THR A 6 6.93 2.44 8.90
C THR A 6 7.63 2.80 7.59
N GLU A 7 7.52 1.94 6.58
CA GLU A 7 8.14 2.05 5.27
C GLU A 7 7.15 1.58 4.19
N PRO A 8 7.27 2.04 2.93
CA PRO A 8 6.37 1.59 1.89
C PRO A 8 6.62 0.11 1.61
N LYS A 9 5.54 -0.66 1.44
CA LYS A 9 5.64 -2.12 1.28
C LYS A 9 4.99 -2.56 -0.03
N VAL A 10 5.71 -3.38 -0.78
CA VAL A 10 5.19 -4.04 -1.97
C VAL A 10 4.69 -5.41 -1.58
N ILE A 11 3.45 -5.73 -1.96
CA ILE A 11 2.92 -7.09 -1.87
C ILE A 11 3.06 -7.72 -3.25
N THR A 12 3.68 -8.89 -3.31
CA THR A 12 3.81 -9.69 -4.52
C THR A 12 3.16 -11.05 -4.34
N ASP A 13 2.64 -11.59 -5.44
CA ASP A 13 2.11 -12.94 -5.52
C ASP A 13 3.24 -13.99 -5.61
N LEU A 14 2.88 -15.28 -5.51
CA LEU A 14 3.75 -16.42 -5.72
C LEU A 14 4.44 -16.40 -7.09
N ASP A 15 3.80 -15.83 -8.12
CA ASP A 15 4.37 -15.64 -9.47
C ASP A 15 5.29 -14.40 -9.56
N GLN A 16 5.66 -13.79 -8.43
CA GLN A 16 6.40 -12.51 -8.34
C GLN A 16 5.69 -11.32 -9.01
N LYS A 17 4.40 -11.46 -9.32
CA LYS A 17 3.57 -10.36 -9.81
C LYS A 17 3.27 -9.40 -8.68
N VAL A 18 3.36 -8.11 -8.96
CA VAL A 18 2.97 -7.09 -7.99
C VAL A 18 1.46 -7.19 -7.78
N VAL A 19 1.05 -7.39 -6.53
CA VAL A 19 -0.36 -7.39 -6.12
C VAL A 19 -0.76 -5.95 -5.80
N CYS A 20 -0.02 -5.27 -4.93
CA CYS A 20 -0.29 -3.88 -4.60
C CYS A 20 0.92 -3.17 -3.96
N LEU A 21 0.87 -1.84 -3.97
CA LEU A 21 1.85 -0.96 -3.34
C LEU A 21 1.21 -0.25 -2.16
N LEU A 22 1.65 -0.58 -0.95
CA LEU A 22 1.14 0.02 0.28
C LEU A 22 2.02 1.22 0.67
N PRO A 23 1.43 2.41 0.84
CA PRO A 23 2.19 3.60 1.24
C PRO A 23 2.66 3.49 2.69
N THR A 24 3.73 4.21 3.00
CA THR A 24 4.20 4.40 4.37
C THR A 24 3.07 4.95 5.25
N GLY A 25 2.94 4.40 6.45
CA GLY A 25 1.92 4.76 7.40
C GLY A 25 0.58 4.06 7.19
N PHE A 26 0.44 3.22 6.16
CA PHE A 26 -0.72 2.35 6.00
C PHE A 26 -0.82 1.38 7.17
N TYR A 27 -1.99 1.30 7.79
CA TYR A 27 -2.25 0.30 8.82
C TYR A 27 -2.46 -1.05 8.14
N PHE A 28 -1.50 -1.95 8.27
CA PHE A 28 -1.57 -3.27 7.66
C PHE A 28 -2.01 -4.28 8.72
N ASP A 29 -3.10 -4.99 8.45
CA ASP A 29 -3.75 -5.95 9.35
C ASP A 29 -4.20 -7.16 8.55
N ASP A 30 -4.35 -8.30 9.21
CA ASP A 30 -4.79 -9.56 8.60
C ASP A 30 -6.15 -9.41 7.87
N GLN A 31 -7.09 -8.62 8.40
CA GLN A 31 -8.36 -8.35 7.70
C GLN A 31 -8.17 -7.56 6.39
N ARG A 32 -7.22 -6.63 6.36
CA ARG A 32 -6.93 -5.80 5.17
C ARG A 32 -6.15 -6.62 4.14
N TRP A 33 -5.28 -7.50 4.60
CA TRP A 33 -4.60 -8.47 3.76
C TRP A 33 -5.61 -9.35 3.01
N GLU A 34 -6.56 -9.95 3.72
CA GLU A 34 -7.60 -10.77 3.09
C GLU A 34 -8.42 -9.98 2.06
N LYS A 35 -8.79 -8.73 2.36
CA LYS A 35 -9.49 -7.85 1.40
C LYS A 35 -8.67 -7.54 0.15
N ILE A 36 -7.38 -7.25 0.30
CA ILE A 36 -6.47 -7.01 -0.83
C ILE A 36 -6.44 -8.24 -1.74
N TRP A 37 -6.30 -9.43 -1.16
CA TRP A 37 -6.29 -10.68 -1.92
C TRP A 37 -7.63 -10.95 -2.62
N GLN A 38 -8.76 -10.71 -1.96
CA GLN A 38 -10.08 -10.87 -2.57
C GLN A 38 -10.30 -9.95 -3.77
N GLU A 39 -9.90 -8.68 -3.66
CA GLU A 39 -10.04 -7.76 -4.80
C GLU A 39 -9.03 -8.07 -5.91
N TYR A 40 -7.81 -8.48 -5.57
CA TYR A 40 -6.82 -8.91 -6.55
C TYR A 40 -7.29 -10.14 -7.33
N ASP A 41 -7.82 -11.15 -6.65
CA ASP A 41 -8.41 -12.35 -7.26
C ASP A 41 -9.60 -12.00 -8.17
N LYS A 42 -10.48 -11.11 -7.70
CA LYS A 42 -11.65 -10.66 -8.46
C LYS A 42 -11.28 -9.82 -9.69
N LYS A 43 -10.27 -8.95 -9.58
CA LYS A 43 -9.78 -8.12 -10.67
C LYS A 43 -8.92 -8.93 -11.65
N GLY A 44 -8.18 -9.92 -11.13
CA GLY A 44 -7.21 -10.72 -11.86
C GLY A 44 -5.93 -9.97 -12.25
N ASP A 45 -5.72 -8.76 -11.72
CA ASP A 45 -4.59 -7.90 -12.05
C ASP A 45 -4.19 -7.01 -10.85
N THR A 46 -3.03 -6.38 -10.96
CA THR A 46 -2.41 -5.49 -9.98
C THR A 46 -3.40 -4.43 -9.46
N LEU A 47 -3.50 -4.31 -8.15
CA LEU A 47 -4.26 -3.25 -7.48
C LEU A 47 -3.45 -1.96 -7.50
N SER A 48 -3.98 -0.98 -8.21
CA SER A 48 -3.41 0.35 -8.31
C SER A 48 -3.82 1.21 -7.11
N MET A 49 -3.21 2.38 -6.98
CA MET A 49 -3.55 3.36 -5.94
C MET A 49 -5.05 3.70 -5.92
N THR A 50 -5.69 3.73 -7.10
CA THR A 50 -7.14 3.97 -7.24
C THR A 50 -7.96 2.85 -6.62
N ASP A 51 -7.61 1.59 -6.88
CA ASP A 51 -8.29 0.44 -6.27
C ASP A 51 -8.13 0.46 -4.76
N LEU A 52 -6.92 0.76 -4.27
CA LEU A 52 -6.67 0.89 -2.84
C LEU A 52 -7.50 2.02 -2.20
N LYS A 53 -7.70 3.15 -2.88
CA LYS A 53 -8.57 4.25 -2.39
C LYS A 53 -10.04 3.82 -2.28
N VAL A 54 -10.49 2.96 -3.18
CA VAL A 54 -11.86 2.42 -3.18
C VAL A 54 -12.03 1.34 -2.12
N LEU A 55 -11.04 0.47 -1.94
CA LEU A 55 -10.99 -0.58 -0.92
C LEU A 55 -10.89 -0.01 0.50
N PHE A 56 -10.10 1.05 0.66
CA PHE A 56 -9.79 1.69 1.94
C PHE A 56 -10.12 3.19 1.90
N PRO A 57 -11.42 3.55 1.77
CA PRO A 57 -11.82 4.96 1.71
C PRO A 57 -11.55 5.70 3.03
N ASP A 58 -11.57 4.97 4.15
CA ASP A 58 -11.32 5.50 5.48
C ASP A 58 -9.82 5.76 5.74
N GLU A 59 -8.95 5.15 4.95
CA GLU A 59 -7.51 5.19 5.20
C GLU A 59 -6.87 6.46 4.63
N LYS A 60 -6.60 7.41 5.53
CA LYS A 60 -6.00 8.70 5.19
C LYS A 60 -4.67 8.60 4.46
N THR A 61 -3.88 7.55 4.69
CA THR A 61 -2.57 7.37 4.05
C THR A 61 -2.67 6.91 2.59
N VAL A 62 -3.79 6.28 2.21
CA VAL A 62 -4.09 5.91 0.82
C VAL A 62 -4.76 7.08 0.09
N GLN A 63 -5.59 7.84 0.79
CA GLN A 63 -6.25 9.04 0.26
C GLN A 63 -5.26 10.18 0.02
N ASN A 64 -4.41 10.43 1.01
CA ASN A 64 -3.31 11.39 0.96
C ASN A 64 -2.01 10.60 1.08
N PRO A 65 -1.57 9.93 -0.02
CA PRO A 65 -0.21 9.42 -0.04
C PRO A 65 0.67 10.58 0.33
N ALA A 66 1.52 10.41 1.34
CA ALA A 66 2.58 11.36 1.59
C ALA A 66 3.30 11.49 0.26
N ILE A 67 3.05 12.60 -0.43
CA ILE A 67 3.89 13.05 -1.51
C ILE A 67 5.23 13.10 -0.79
N ASP A 68 6.13 12.19 -1.15
CA ASP A 68 7.54 12.34 -0.87
C ASP A 68 7.92 13.64 -1.58
N THR A 69 7.59 14.76 -0.92
CA THR A 69 8.21 16.02 -1.16
C THR A 69 9.62 15.71 -0.75
N GLY A 70 10.44 15.34 -1.74
CA GLY A 70 11.83 14.98 -1.55
C GLY A 70 12.57 16.12 -0.86
N GLU A 71 12.40 16.21 0.45
CA GLU A 71 13.17 17.05 1.34
C GLU A 71 14.46 16.28 1.60
N LYS A 72 15.24 16.24 0.53
CA LYS A 72 16.70 16.30 0.52
C LYS A 72 17.32 15.55 1.69
N PHE A 73 17.58 14.26 1.48
CA PHE A 73 18.82 13.66 1.93
C PHE A 73 19.98 14.38 1.22
N GLY A 74 20.25 15.61 1.67
CA GLY A 74 21.09 16.58 1.01
C GLY A 74 22.07 17.20 1.98
N ARG A 75 22.99 16.35 2.45
CA ARG A 75 24.37 16.69 2.82
C ARG A 75 24.55 17.40 4.17
N CYS A 76 25.07 16.62 5.13
CA CYS A 76 25.94 17.14 6.18
C CYS A 76 27.03 18.02 5.56
N LYS A 77 27.21 19.23 6.07
CA LYS A 77 28.51 19.89 6.14
C LYS A 77 28.56 20.83 7.34
#